data_AF-A0A7V9MBF5-F1
#
_entry.id   AF-A0A7V9MBF5-F1
#
_cell.length_a   1.000
_cell.length_b   1.000
_cell.length_c   1.000
_cell.angle_alpha   90.00
_cell.angle_beta   90.00
_cell.angle_gamma   90.00
#
_symmetry.space_group_name_H-M   'P 1'
#
loop_
_entity.id
_entity.type
_entity.pdbx_description
1 polymer ?
#
loop_
_entity_poly.entity_id
_entity_poly.type
_entity_poly.pdbx_seq_one_letter_code
_entity_poly.pdbx_strand_id
1 'polypeptide(L)'
;MSSVVRPSGPLPSGVYWVRRLVLVLVLVAVVALVWWYVPRPGSDDGGSPSSAGSARSQSQDTEPTQTFSASPDTPPESDGKGRSQPARDVPERPKPDKKRLAQPTGECEPAEVGIEVVVDNAEAGEGTSARLRLISEVEPACTLAITPDSLALRVTSGSDTVWTSQECPDSVLSRQLVVREGRSTAYTFDWDGKRSVVSCQGPGEVAAAGGYWFEAALVGADVEKAYFEVA
;
A
#
# COMPACT_ATOMS: atom_id res chain seq x y z
N MET A 1 3.53 8.19 -52.44
CA MET A 1 4.14 7.00 -51.82
C MET A 1 5.61 7.31 -51.56
N SER A 2 5.96 7.72 -50.33
CA SER A 2 7.34 7.75 -49.82
C SER A 2 7.28 7.68 -48.30
N SER A 3 7.35 6.47 -47.77
CA SER A 3 7.49 6.17 -46.35
C SER A 3 8.92 6.50 -45.89
N VAL A 4 9.09 7.50 -45.04
CA VAL A 4 10.36 7.74 -44.35
C VAL A 4 10.43 6.83 -43.13
N VAL A 5 11.18 5.74 -43.28
CA VAL A 5 11.65 4.86 -42.21
C VAL A 5 12.60 5.65 -41.32
N ARG A 6 12.35 5.67 -40.00
CA ARG A 6 13.33 6.12 -39.00
C ARG A 6 14.04 4.90 -38.42
N PRO A 7 15.38 4.80 -38.47
CA PRO A 7 16.10 3.79 -37.71
C PRO A 7 16.16 4.21 -36.23
N SER A 8 15.64 3.38 -35.35
CA SER A 8 15.93 3.42 -33.91
C SER A 8 17.35 2.90 -33.68
N GLY A 9 18.28 3.81 -33.41
CA GLY A 9 19.61 3.44 -32.92
C GLY A 9 19.51 2.92 -31.48
N PRO A 10 20.26 1.88 -31.09
CA PRO A 10 20.27 1.39 -29.71
C PRO A 10 20.85 2.47 -28.78
N LEU A 11 20.15 2.72 -27.66
CA LEU A 11 20.67 3.57 -26.60
C LEU A 11 21.99 3.00 -26.06
N PRO A 12 22.99 3.84 -25.73
CA PRO A 12 24.34 3.39 -25.44
C PRO A 12 24.38 2.51 -24.18
N SER A 13 24.72 1.23 -24.37
CA SER A 13 24.93 0.20 -23.35
C SER A 13 26.02 0.54 -22.32
N GLY A 14 26.74 1.65 -22.51
CA GLY A 14 27.83 2.12 -21.65
C GLY A 14 27.37 2.55 -20.26
N VAL A 15 26.19 3.16 -20.10
CA VAL A 15 25.78 3.70 -18.78
C VAL A 15 25.45 2.57 -17.80
N TYR A 16 24.82 1.50 -18.27
CA TYR A 16 24.53 0.31 -17.47
C TYR A 16 25.82 -0.41 -17.03
N TRP A 17 26.78 -0.57 -17.95
CA TRP A 17 28.06 -1.20 -17.64
C TRP A 17 28.91 -0.36 -16.69
N VAL A 18 28.92 0.97 -16.85
CA VAL A 18 29.63 1.88 -15.95
C VAL A 18 29.03 1.83 -14.55
N ARG A 19 27.70 1.87 -14.41
CA ARG A 19 27.04 1.78 -13.10
C ARG A 19 27.31 0.44 -12.42
N ARG A 20 27.31 -0.67 -13.19
CA ARG A 20 27.62 -2.01 -12.69
C ARG A 20 29.09 -2.17 -12.30
N LEU A 21 30.02 -1.59 -13.06
CA LEU A 21 31.46 -1.60 -12.74
C LEU A 21 31.76 -0.76 -11.50
N VAL A 22 31.11 0.40 -11.35
CA VAL A 22 31.21 1.24 -10.14
C VAL A 22 30.69 0.49 -8.91
N LEU A 23 29.56 -0.22 -9.02
CA LEU A 23 29.03 -1.03 -7.93
C LEU A 23 29.99 -2.15 -7.51
N VAL A 24 30.60 -2.86 -8.47
CA VAL A 24 31.58 -3.90 -8.17
C VAL A 24 32.81 -3.32 -7.48
N LEU A 25 33.32 -2.17 -7.94
CA LEU A 25 34.49 -1.52 -7.35
C LEU A 25 34.22 -1.06 -5.91
N VAL A 26 33.06 -0.45 -5.66
CA VAL A 26 32.63 -0.05 -4.31
C VAL A 26 32.48 -1.28 -3.40
N LEU A 27 31.87 -2.36 -3.89
CA LEU A 27 31.70 -3.59 -3.12
C LEU A 27 33.05 -4.22 -2.73
N VAL A 28 34.01 -4.26 -3.65
CA VAL A 28 35.38 -4.74 -3.37
C VAL A 28 36.08 -3.84 -2.33
N ALA A 29 35.93 -2.52 -2.44
CA ALA A 29 36.50 -1.58 -1.48
C ALA A 29 35.91 -1.77 -0.07
N VAL A 30 34.59 -1.97 0.04
CA VAL A 30 33.91 -2.24 1.31
C VAL A 30 34.38 -3.56 1.91
N VAL A 31 34.47 -4.63 1.11
CA VAL A 31 34.97 -5.93 1.60
C VAL A 31 36.41 -5.81 2.10
N ALA A 32 37.28 -5.10 1.40
CA ALA A 32 38.65 -4.85 1.84
C ALA A 32 38.71 -4.04 3.14
N LEU A 33 37.85 -3.03 3.29
CA LEU A 33 37.71 -2.24 4.51
C LEU A 33 37.24 -3.09 5.68
N VAL A 34 36.23 -3.93 5.49
CA VAL A 34 35.73 -4.84 6.54
C VAL A 34 36.81 -5.84 6.93
N TRP A 35 37.53 -6.43 5.97
CA TRP A 35 38.62 -7.35 6.27
C TRP A 35 39.79 -6.69 7.01
N TRP A 36 40.02 -5.41 6.76
CA TRP A 36 41.03 -4.60 7.45
C TRP A 36 40.59 -4.17 8.86
N TYR A 37 39.31 -3.86 9.04
CA TYR A 37 38.77 -3.30 10.28
C TYR A 37 38.19 -4.32 11.25
N VAL A 38 38.00 -5.58 10.86
CA VAL A 38 37.57 -6.63 11.80
C VAL A 38 38.79 -7.14 12.57
N PRO A 39 38.98 -6.79 13.86
CA PRO A 39 39.94 -7.50 14.70
C PRO A 39 39.49 -8.96 14.85
N ARG A 40 40.45 -9.89 14.77
CA ARG A 40 40.19 -11.31 15.01
C ARG A 40 39.66 -11.47 16.45
N PRO A 41 38.53 -12.17 16.67
CA PRO A 41 37.93 -12.26 18.00
C PRO A 41 38.78 -13.17 18.89
N GLY A 42 39.30 -12.57 19.96
CA GLY A 42 39.68 -13.25 21.20
C GLY A 42 38.46 -13.35 22.13
N SER A 43 38.52 -14.36 22.99
CA SER A 43 37.45 -14.95 23.80
C SER A 43 36.93 -14.12 25.00
N ASP A 44 35.77 -14.59 25.53
CA ASP A 44 35.27 -14.52 26.92
C ASP A 44 34.89 -13.13 27.46
N ASP A 45 33.93 -12.90 28.36
CA ASP A 45 32.93 -13.65 29.15
C ASP A 45 31.99 -12.53 29.67
N GLY A 46 30.65 -12.68 29.72
CA GLY A 46 29.97 -13.04 30.96
C GLY A 46 29.17 -11.88 31.58
N GLY A 47 27.95 -12.17 32.06
CA GLY A 47 27.29 -11.36 33.10
C GLY A 47 25.93 -10.72 32.77
N SER A 48 24.86 -11.46 33.02
CA SER A 48 23.54 -10.95 33.47
C SER A 48 23.40 -11.29 34.97
N PRO A 49 22.29 -11.02 35.71
CA PRO A 49 21.13 -10.12 35.53
C PRO A 49 20.73 -9.39 36.85
N SER A 50 19.63 -8.61 36.84
CA SER A 50 18.63 -8.37 37.93
C SER A 50 18.02 -6.96 37.83
N SER A 51 16.84 -6.59 38.32
CA SER A 51 15.56 -7.21 38.69
C SER A 51 14.74 -6.11 39.39
N ALA A 52 13.40 -6.26 39.34
CA ALA A 52 12.40 -5.78 40.31
C ALA A 52 11.78 -4.38 40.18
N GLY A 53 10.43 -4.37 40.25
CA GLY A 53 9.64 -3.19 40.61
C GLY A 53 8.14 -3.31 40.29
N SER A 54 7.40 -4.16 41.02
CA SER A 54 5.92 -4.14 41.04
C SER A 54 5.35 -2.90 41.72
N ALA A 55 4.21 -2.40 41.25
CA ALA A 55 3.17 -1.84 42.12
C ALA A 55 1.78 -1.94 41.48
N ARG A 56 0.81 -2.17 42.36
CA ARG A 56 -0.59 -2.54 42.17
C ARG A 56 -1.48 -1.33 42.45
N SER A 57 -2.66 -1.23 41.83
CA SER A 57 -3.85 -0.64 42.49
C SER A 57 -5.16 -1.05 41.82
N GLN A 58 -6.18 -1.18 42.65
CA GLN A 58 -7.49 -1.80 42.43
C GLN A 58 -8.62 -0.77 42.23
N SER A 59 -9.82 -1.32 41.94
CA SER A 59 -11.18 -0.83 42.30
C SER A 59 -11.94 -0.12 41.18
N GLN A 60 -13.26 -0.22 41.00
CA GLN A 60 -14.35 -1.17 41.29
C GLN A 60 -15.61 -0.52 40.66
N ASP A 61 -16.57 -1.36 40.25
CA ASP A 61 -18.03 -1.14 40.17
C ASP A 61 -18.64 0.16 39.61
N THR A 62 -19.58 0.03 38.66
CA THR A 62 -21.03 0.28 38.86
C THR A 62 -21.83 -0.07 37.59
N GLU A 63 -22.72 -1.06 37.68
CA GLU A 63 -23.93 -1.25 36.86
C GLU A 63 -25.13 -0.85 37.75
N PRO A 64 -26.18 -0.16 37.24
CA PRO A 64 -27.46 -0.82 36.87
C PRO A 64 -28.20 -0.12 35.67
N THR A 65 -28.72 -0.84 34.65
CA THR A 65 -30.04 -1.54 34.59
C THR A 65 -31.11 -0.77 33.77
N GLN A 66 -31.72 -1.48 32.79
CA GLN A 66 -33.11 -1.35 32.26
C GLN A 66 -33.44 -0.15 31.31
N THR A 67 -34.30 -0.18 30.29
CA THR A 67 -35.36 -1.13 29.83
C THR A 67 -36.13 -0.52 28.63
N PHE A 68 -36.61 -1.36 27.69
CA PHE A 68 -37.73 -1.21 26.69
C PHE A 68 -37.72 0.04 25.75
N SER A 69 -38.35 0.14 24.58
CA SER A 69 -39.36 -0.64 23.84
C SER A 69 -39.49 -0.10 22.39
N ALA A 70 -39.89 -0.99 21.47
CA ALA A 70 -40.81 -0.80 20.33
C ALA A 70 -40.50 0.12 19.11
N SER A 71 -40.40 -0.54 17.94
CA SER A 71 -40.86 -0.09 16.59
C SER A 71 -42.39 0.08 16.51
N PRO A 72 -43.03 0.28 15.33
CA PRO A 72 -42.74 1.09 14.13
C PRO A 72 -43.90 2.08 13.84
N ASP A 73 -43.80 2.96 12.82
CA ASP A 73 -44.99 3.33 12.04
C ASP A 73 -44.65 4.01 10.69
N THR A 74 -45.49 3.70 9.69
CA THR A 74 -45.40 4.13 8.27
C THR A 74 -46.56 5.12 7.96
N PRO A 75 -46.81 5.52 6.69
CA PRO A 75 -46.84 6.90 6.16
C PRO A 75 -48.26 7.54 6.13
N PRO A 76 -48.43 8.71 5.48
CA PRO A 76 -49.16 8.68 4.19
C PRO A 76 -48.75 9.72 3.12
N GLU A 77 -49.25 9.42 1.91
CA GLU A 77 -49.32 10.16 0.64
C GLU A 77 -49.68 11.65 0.68
N SER A 78 -49.23 12.38 -0.35
CA SER A 78 -50.11 13.29 -1.12
C SER A 78 -49.59 13.63 -2.51
N ASP A 79 -50.48 13.40 -3.49
CA ASP A 79 -50.48 13.84 -4.87
C ASP A 79 -50.24 15.35 -5.10
N GLY A 80 -49.70 15.69 -6.26
CA GLY A 80 -49.62 17.06 -6.76
C GLY A 80 -49.25 17.16 -8.24
N LYS A 81 -50.26 17.05 -9.12
CA LYS A 81 -50.17 17.20 -10.58
C LYS A 81 -49.83 18.64 -11.03
N GLY A 82 -49.17 18.72 -12.19
CA GLY A 82 -49.16 19.88 -13.09
C GLY A 82 -47.83 20.65 -13.09
N ARG A 83 -47.22 21.05 -14.20
CA ARG A 83 -47.81 21.46 -15.48
C ARG A 83 -46.69 21.51 -16.52
N SER A 84 -46.90 20.85 -17.65
CA SER A 84 -46.02 20.92 -18.82
C SER A 84 -46.05 22.34 -19.42
N GLN A 85 -44.88 22.96 -19.57
CA GLN A 85 -44.66 24.09 -20.47
C GLN A 85 -43.69 23.66 -21.58
N PRO A 86 -44.00 23.95 -22.87
CA PRO A 86 -43.09 23.65 -23.96
C PRO A 86 -41.97 24.70 -23.98
N ALA A 87 -40.76 24.29 -23.60
CA ALA A 87 -39.57 25.11 -23.77
C ALA A 87 -39.13 25.03 -25.24
N ARG A 88 -39.14 26.20 -25.88
CA ARG A 88 -38.67 26.49 -27.22
C ARG A 88 -37.29 25.89 -27.47
N ASP A 89 -37.06 25.40 -28.69
CA ASP A 89 -35.73 25.09 -29.23
C ASP A 89 -34.76 26.27 -29.00
N VAL A 90 -33.90 26.10 -28.00
CA VAL A 90 -32.68 26.90 -27.83
C VAL A 90 -31.56 26.06 -28.44
N PRO A 91 -30.80 26.59 -29.43
CA PRO A 91 -29.61 25.90 -29.91
C PRO A 91 -28.69 25.62 -28.72
N GLU A 92 -28.44 24.34 -28.45
CA GLU A 92 -27.62 23.92 -27.33
C GLU A 92 -26.22 24.51 -27.50
N ARG A 93 -25.88 25.47 -26.64
CA ARG A 93 -24.51 26.01 -26.53
C ARG A 93 -23.58 24.81 -26.30
N PRO A 94 -22.47 24.67 -27.06
CA PRO A 94 -21.51 23.60 -26.83
C PRO A 94 -21.08 23.63 -25.36
N LYS A 95 -21.34 22.53 -24.64
CA LYS A 95 -20.86 22.36 -23.26
C LYS A 95 -19.33 22.42 -23.32
N PRO A 96 -18.67 23.15 -22.41
CA PRO A 96 -17.21 23.20 -22.38
C PRO A 96 -16.67 21.78 -22.25
N ASP A 97 -15.84 21.36 -23.22
CA ASP A 97 -15.26 20.03 -23.28
C ASP A 97 -14.44 19.79 -22.00
N LYS A 98 -14.98 18.96 -21.11
CA LYS A 98 -14.23 18.43 -19.97
C LYS A 98 -13.02 17.70 -20.56
N LYS A 99 -11.80 18.20 -20.32
CA LYS A 99 -10.55 17.57 -20.78
C LYS A 99 -10.63 16.06 -20.51
N ARG A 100 -10.76 15.28 -21.59
CA ARG A 100 -10.97 13.84 -21.49
C ARG A 100 -9.71 13.20 -20.92
N LEU A 101 -9.85 12.32 -19.93
CA LEU A 101 -8.72 11.55 -19.41
C LEU A 101 -8.17 10.62 -20.50
N ALA A 102 -6.85 10.39 -20.46
CA ALA A 102 -6.20 9.41 -21.32
C ALA A 102 -6.86 8.03 -21.15
N GLN A 103 -7.07 7.37 -22.28
CA GLN A 103 -7.57 5.99 -22.34
C GLN A 103 -6.39 5.03 -22.24
N PRO A 104 -6.55 3.90 -21.55
CA PRO A 104 -5.48 2.92 -21.43
C PRO A 104 -5.11 2.34 -22.80
N THR A 105 -3.81 2.26 -23.08
CA THR A 105 -3.25 1.73 -24.34
C THR A 105 -2.84 0.26 -24.28
N GLY A 106 -2.74 -0.31 -23.07
CA GLY A 106 -2.36 -1.70 -22.85
C GLY A 106 -2.32 -2.06 -21.36
N GLU A 107 -1.56 -3.10 -21.04
CA GLU A 107 -1.23 -3.49 -19.67
C GLU A 107 0.01 -2.73 -19.19
N CYS A 108 0.05 -2.35 -17.91
CA CYS A 108 1.21 -1.69 -17.33
C CYS A 108 2.33 -2.71 -17.08
N GLU A 109 3.58 -2.35 -17.39
CA GLU A 109 4.74 -3.09 -16.87
C GLU A 109 4.96 -2.72 -15.39
N PRO A 110 5.02 -3.70 -14.46
CA PRO A 110 5.12 -3.40 -13.02
C PRO A 110 6.29 -2.48 -12.64
N ALA A 111 7.44 -2.64 -13.30
CA ALA A 111 8.64 -1.84 -13.04
C ALA A 111 8.51 -0.37 -13.48
N GLU A 112 7.49 -0.03 -14.27
CA GLU A 112 7.23 1.32 -14.77
C GLU A 112 6.06 2.01 -14.03
N VAL A 113 5.53 1.35 -12.98
CA VAL A 113 4.50 1.89 -12.10
C VAL A 113 5.13 2.29 -10.78
N GLY A 114 5.22 3.59 -10.53
CA GLY A 114 5.61 4.12 -9.23
C GLY A 114 4.52 3.87 -8.19
N ILE A 115 4.92 3.43 -6.99
CA ILE A 115 4.04 3.22 -5.83
C ILE A 115 4.44 4.20 -4.74
N GLU A 116 3.47 4.97 -4.24
CA GLU A 116 3.63 5.73 -3.00
C GLU A 116 2.72 5.11 -1.94
N VAL A 117 3.30 4.63 -0.84
CA VAL A 117 2.56 4.04 0.28
C VAL A 117 2.19 5.15 1.27
N VAL A 118 0.90 5.26 1.59
CA VAL A 118 0.39 6.16 2.63
C VAL A 118 -0.43 5.34 3.60
N VAL A 119 -0.03 5.32 4.86
CA VAL A 119 -0.70 4.59 5.93
C VAL A 119 -0.93 5.54 7.11
N ASP A 120 -2.10 5.45 7.71
CA ASP A 120 -2.46 6.23 8.90
C ASP A 120 -2.08 5.44 10.16
N ASN A 121 -1.81 6.14 11.27
CA ASN A 121 -1.58 5.49 12.56
C ASN A 121 -2.81 4.67 13.00
N ALA A 122 -2.58 3.67 13.84
CA ALA A 122 -3.60 2.73 14.29
C ALA A 122 -3.69 2.67 15.82
N GLU A 123 -4.80 2.15 16.32
CA GLU A 123 -4.94 1.73 17.71
C GLU A 123 -4.74 0.20 17.80
N ALA A 124 -4.14 -0.29 18.89
CA ALA A 124 -3.91 -1.71 19.09
C ALA A 124 -5.22 -2.51 19.01
N GLY A 125 -5.27 -3.45 18.06
CA GLY A 125 -6.42 -4.33 17.82
C GLY A 125 -7.50 -3.79 16.88
N GLU A 126 -7.39 -2.54 16.43
CA GLU A 126 -8.33 -1.95 15.44
C GLU A 126 -7.81 -2.01 14.01
N GLY A 127 -6.48 -1.97 13.82
CA GLY A 127 -5.86 -1.98 12.51
C GLY A 127 -5.87 -0.62 11.80
N THR A 128 -5.52 -0.60 10.52
CA THR A 128 -5.47 0.64 9.71
C THR A 128 -5.57 0.33 8.22
N SER A 129 -5.85 1.37 7.43
CA SER A 129 -5.90 1.30 5.97
C SER A 129 -4.61 1.86 5.37
N ALA A 130 -3.91 1.04 4.58
CA ALA A 130 -2.81 1.46 3.73
C ALA A 130 -3.34 1.80 2.32
N ARG A 131 -3.10 3.03 1.87
CA ARG A 131 -3.39 3.51 0.53
C ARG A 131 -2.13 3.49 -0.32
N LEU A 132 -2.12 2.63 -1.34
CA LEU A 132 -1.10 2.60 -2.37
C LEU A 132 -1.53 3.54 -3.50
N ARG A 133 -0.73 4.59 -3.75
CA ARG A 133 -0.93 5.53 -4.86
C ARG A 133 -0.07 5.09 -6.03
N LEU A 134 -0.71 4.63 -7.09
CA LEU A 134 -0.06 4.11 -8.29
C LEU A 134 -0.04 5.18 -9.39
N ILE A 135 1.12 5.45 -9.95
CA ILE A 135 1.33 6.41 -11.05
C ILE A 135 2.13 5.70 -12.15
N SER A 136 1.72 5.90 -13.41
CA SER A 136 2.48 5.40 -14.57
C SER A 136 3.61 6.36 -14.87
N GLU A 137 4.83 5.84 -15.04
CA GLU A 137 6.02 6.67 -15.28
C GLU A 137 6.34 6.84 -16.77
N VAL A 138 5.88 5.92 -17.62
CA VAL A 138 6.23 5.92 -19.05
C VAL A 138 5.03 6.05 -19.99
N GLU A 139 3.86 5.54 -19.61
CA GLU A 139 2.65 5.58 -20.45
C GLU A 139 1.62 6.60 -19.93
N PRO A 140 0.91 7.33 -20.81
CA PRO A 140 -0.15 8.24 -20.39
C PRO A 140 -1.27 7.56 -19.58
N ALA A 141 -1.60 6.32 -19.96
CA ALA A 141 -2.53 5.46 -19.23
C ALA A 141 -2.34 3.98 -19.64
N CYS A 142 -2.40 3.08 -18.66
CA CYS A 142 -2.35 1.64 -18.86
C CYS A 142 -3.27 0.93 -17.85
N THR A 143 -3.49 -0.36 -18.03
CA THR A 143 -4.28 -1.20 -17.13
C THR A 143 -3.37 -2.07 -16.27
N LEU A 144 -3.58 -2.05 -14.95
CA LEU A 144 -2.81 -2.87 -14.01
C LEU A 144 -3.75 -3.80 -13.26
N ALA A 145 -3.46 -5.11 -13.31
CA ALA A 145 -4.17 -6.11 -12.51
C ALA A 145 -3.48 -6.27 -11.15
N ILE A 146 -4.17 -5.88 -10.10
CA ILE A 146 -3.80 -6.21 -8.72
C ILE A 146 -4.44 -7.55 -8.39
N THR A 147 -3.62 -8.51 -7.97
CA THR A 147 -4.00 -9.88 -7.59
C THR A 147 -3.07 -10.33 -6.45
N PRO A 148 -3.41 -11.41 -5.73
CA PRO A 148 -2.51 -11.98 -4.72
C PRO A 148 -1.13 -12.36 -5.26
N ASP A 149 -1.03 -12.68 -6.56
CA ASP A 149 0.23 -13.05 -7.21
C ASP A 149 1.01 -11.86 -7.77
N SER A 150 0.38 -10.69 -7.94
CA SER A 150 1.01 -9.51 -8.53
C SER A 150 1.39 -8.42 -7.52
N LEU A 151 0.76 -8.42 -6.33
CA LEU A 151 1.01 -7.45 -5.27
C LEU A 151 1.42 -8.14 -3.97
N ALA A 152 2.66 -7.91 -3.55
CA ALA A 152 3.17 -8.34 -2.26
C ALA A 152 3.05 -7.20 -1.23
N LEU A 153 2.41 -7.51 -0.10
CA LEU A 153 2.24 -6.64 1.05
C LEU A 153 2.83 -7.27 2.31
N ARG A 154 3.48 -6.45 3.15
CA ARG A 154 4.08 -6.82 4.42
C ARG A 154 3.93 -5.72 5.46
N VAL A 155 3.79 -6.13 6.72
CA VAL A 155 3.90 -5.26 7.89
C VAL A 155 5.02 -5.80 8.76
N THR A 156 5.99 -4.96 9.11
CA THR A 156 7.18 -5.35 9.88
C THR A 156 7.39 -4.45 11.10
N SER A 157 8.02 -4.99 12.15
CA SER A 157 8.54 -4.22 13.28
C SER A 157 9.97 -4.68 13.58
N GLY A 158 10.95 -3.81 13.32
CA GLY A 158 12.36 -4.21 13.35
C GLY A 158 12.66 -5.33 12.34
N SER A 159 13.12 -6.49 12.83
CA SER A 159 13.35 -7.69 12.02
C SER A 159 12.15 -8.64 11.95
N ASP A 160 11.10 -8.35 12.72
CA ASP A 160 9.94 -9.22 12.85
C ASP A 160 8.92 -8.95 11.74
N THR A 161 8.46 -10.01 11.07
CA THR A 161 7.35 -9.93 10.11
C THR A 161 6.06 -10.19 10.86
N VAL A 162 5.30 -9.10 11.05
CA VAL A 162 4.06 -9.09 11.81
C VAL A 162 2.96 -9.67 10.94
N TRP A 163 2.84 -9.20 9.69
CA TRP A 163 1.82 -9.67 8.76
C TRP A 163 2.39 -9.77 7.34
N THR A 164 1.95 -10.77 6.56
CA THR A 164 2.30 -10.86 5.14
C THR A 164 1.17 -11.45 4.27
N SER A 165 0.99 -10.85 3.10
CA SER A 165 0.11 -11.34 2.03
C SER A 165 0.47 -12.74 1.51
N GLN A 166 1.71 -13.21 1.69
CA GLN A 166 2.08 -14.57 1.30
C GLN A 166 1.41 -15.64 2.17
N GLU A 167 1.21 -15.35 3.45
CA GLU A 167 0.44 -16.19 4.36
C GLU A 167 -1.07 -15.94 4.19
N CYS A 168 -1.42 -14.73 3.74
CA CYS A 168 -2.78 -14.24 3.61
C CYS A 168 -3.14 -13.74 2.21
N PRO A 169 -3.16 -14.62 1.19
CA PRO A 169 -3.40 -14.20 -0.19
C PRO A 169 -4.81 -13.65 -0.40
N ASP A 170 -5.81 -14.20 0.27
CA ASP A 170 -7.22 -13.78 0.14
C ASP A 170 -7.49 -12.37 0.67
N SER A 171 -6.59 -11.82 1.50
CA SER A 171 -6.67 -10.43 1.96
C SER A 171 -6.33 -9.42 0.84
N VAL A 172 -5.64 -9.86 -0.23
CA VAL A 172 -5.36 -9.01 -1.39
C VAL A 172 -6.55 -9.08 -2.36
N LEU A 173 -7.38 -8.04 -2.33
CA LEU A 173 -8.54 -7.93 -3.20
C LEU A 173 -8.13 -7.73 -4.65
N SER A 174 -8.49 -8.69 -5.50
CA SER A 174 -8.22 -8.60 -6.93
C SER A 174 -8.97 -7.43 -7.57
N ARG A 175 -8.26 -6.55 -8.29
CA ARG A 175 -8.82 -5.36 -8.95
C ARG A 175 -8.10 -5.05 -10.26
N GLN A 176 -8.87 -4.65 -11.27
CA GLN A 176 -8.33 -4.02 -12.48
C GLN A 176 -8.33 -2.50 -12.30
N LEU A 177 -7.14 -1.90 -12.31
CA LEU A 177 -6.95 -0.45 -12.17
C LEU A 177 -6.54 0.17 -13.50
N VAL A 178 -6.93 1.42 -13.72
CA VAL A 178 -6.41 2.23 -14.84
C VAL A 178 -5.43 3.25 -14.28
N VAL A 179 -4.15 2.93 -14.36
CA VAL A 179 -3.05 3.76 -13.88
C VAL A 179 -2.72 4.82 -14.93
N ARG A 180 -2.40 6.03 -14.50
CA ARG A 180 -2.15 7.16 -15.41
C ARG A 180 -0.89 7.92 -15.02
N GLU A 181 -0.30 8.55 -16.01
CA GLU A 181 0.77 9.52 -15.81
C GLU A 181 0.20 10.80 -15.15
N GLY A 182 0.93 11.35 -14.18
CA GLY A 182 0.60 12.64 -13.55
C GLY A 182 -0.67 12.66 -12.68
N ARG A 183 -1.38 11.54 -12.55
CA ARG A 183 -2.51 11.38 -11.62
C ARG A 183 -2.49 10.00 -11.00
N SER A 184 -2.37 9.94 -9.68
CA SER A 184 -2.41 8.69 -8.95
C SER A 184 -3.78 8.02 -8.99
N THR A 185 -3.75 6.70 -9.09
CA THR A 185 -4.88 5.81 -8.83
C THR A 185 -4.63 5.12 -7.50
N ALA A 186 -5.64 5.04 -6.64
CA ALA A 186 -5.46 4.46 -5.31
C ALA A 186 -5.94 3.01 -5.26
N TYR A 187 -5.13 2.15 -4.64
CA TYR A 187 -5.53 0.84 -4.13
C TYR A 187 -5.45 0.88 -2.61
N THR A 188 -6.55 0.59 -1.93
CA THR A 188 -6.58 0.53 -0.46
C THR A 188 -6.53 -0.92 -0.01
N PHE A 189 -5.65 -1.19 0.96
CA PHE A 189 -5.57 -2.43 1.70
C PHE A 189 -5.87 -2.14 3.18
N ASP A 190 -6.72 -2.96 3.78
CA ASP A 190 -7.10 -2.84 5.18
C ASP A 190 -6.38 -3.92 5.98
N TRP A 191 -5.47 -3.52 6.86
CA TRP A 191 -4.82 -4.40 7.81
C TRP A 191 -5.63 -4.41 9.10
N ASP A 192 -5.97 -5.59 9.62
CA ASP A 192 -6.84 -5.75 10.80
C ASP A 192 -6.11 -5.59 12.14
N GLY A 193 -4.85 -5.14 12.12
CA GLY A 193 -4.03 -4.94 13.31
C GLY A 193 -3.56 -6.25 13.94
N LYS A 194 -3.63 -7.37 13.23
CA LYS A 194 -3.22 -8.68 13.75
C LYS A 194 -2.10 -9.27 12.92
N ARG A 195 -1.35 -10.15 13.58
CA ARG A 195 -0.33 -10.96 12.95
C ARG A 195 -0.93 -11.91 11.93
N SER A 196 -0.25 -12.14 10.82
CA SER A 196 -0.67 -13.22 9.92
C SER A 196 -0.36 -14.57 10.56
N VAL A 197 -1.20 -15.55 10.21
CA VAL A 197 -0.95 -16.97 10.41
C VAL A 197 -1.08 -17.63 9.05
N VAL A 198 -0.43 -18.77 8.84
CA VAL A 198 -0.55 -19.51 7.57
C VAL A 198 -2.03 -19.67 7.21
N SER A 199 -2.38 -19.22 6.00
CA SER A 199 -3.71 -19.20 5.39
C SER A 199 -4.79 -18.37 6.12
N CYS A 200 -4.44 -17.64 7.19
CA CYS A 200 -5.33 -16.81 8.02
C CYS A 200 -6.61 -17.51 8.50
N GLN A 201 -6.61 -18.85 8.61
CA GLN A 201 -7.78 -19.60 9.11
C GLN A 201 -7.98 -19.51 10.62
N GLY A 202 -7.10 -18.84 11.37
CA GLY A 202 -7.16 -18.69 12.82
C GLY A 202 -6.98 -17.24 13.27
N PRO A 203 -7.29 -16.93 14.53
CA PRO A 203 -7.07 -15.60 15.07
C PRO A 203 -5.56 -15.31 15.14
N GLY A 204 -5.13 -14.28 14.42
CA GLY A 204 -3.80 -13.70 14.61
C GLY A 204 -3.67 -13.04 15.98
N GLU A 205 -2.45 -13.03 16.52
CA GLU A 205 -2.12 -12.23 17.71
C GLU A 205 -2.27 -10.73 17.39
N VAL A 206 -2.81 -9.96 18.33
CA VAL A 206 -2.91 -8.50 18.16
C VAL A 206 -1.52 -7.88 18.13
N ALA A 207 -1.26 -6.99 17.17
CA ALA A 207 -0.02 -6.24 17.11
C ALA A 207 0.12 -5.32 18.34
N ALA A 208 1.28 -5.37 18.98
CA ALA A 208 1.56 -4.55 20.16
C ALA A 208 1.69 -3.05 19.79
N ALA A 209 1.55 -2.16 20.78
CA ALA A 209 1.87 -0.76 20.57
C ALA A 209 3.36 -0.60 20.18
N GLY A 210 3.64 0.28 19.22
CA GLY A 210 4.99 0.52 18.72
C GLY A 210 5.06 1.04 17.28
N GLY A 211 6.29 1.12 16.77
CA GLY A 211 6.56 1.55 15.40
C GLY A 211 6.59 0.38 14.42
N TYR A 212 5.99 0.59 13.25
CA TYR A 212 5.84 -0.40 12.20
C TYR A 212 6.20 0.18 10.83
N TRP A 213 6.56 -0.70 9.91
CA TRP A 213 6.69 -0.38 8.49
C TRP A 213 5.66 -1.15 7.69
N PHE A 214 4.92 -0.43 6.85
CA PHE A 214 4.10 -1.03 5.80
C PHE A 214 4.92 -1.05 4.51
N GLU A 215 5.08 -2.23 3.93
CA GLU A 215 5.87 -2.48 2.72
C GLU A 215 4.96 -3.00 1.61
N ALA A 216 5.08 -2.44 0.41
CA ALA A 216 4.33 -2.85 -0.76
C ALA A 216 5.26 -2.96 -1.98
N ALA A 217 5.06 -4.01 -2.77
CA ALA A 217 5.80 -4.22 -4.02
C ALA A 217 4.91 -4.90 -5.06
N LEU A 218 4.95 -4.40 -6.29
CA LEU A 218 4.47 -5.17 -7.43
C LEU A 218 5.55 -6.17 -7.83
N VAL A 219 5.15 -7.36 -8.28
CA VAL A 219 6.12 -8.37 -8.74
C VAL A 219 6.92 -7.83 -9.92
N GLY A 220 8.24 -7.73 -9.75
CA GLY A 220 9.17 -7.17 -10.74
C GLY A 220 9.49 -5.68 -10.54
N ALA A 221 8.91 -5.02 -9.54
CA ALA A 221 9.21 -3.65 -9.16
C ALA A 221 10.01 -3.56 -7.84
N ASP A 222 10.49 -2.36 -7.52
CA ASP A 222 11.12 -2.07 -6.24
C ASP A 222 10.11 -2.08 -5.09
N VAL A 223 10.61 -2.30 -3.86
CA VAL A 223 9.79 -2.29 -2.64
C VAL A 223 9.68 -0.88 -2.12
N GLU A 224 8.44 -0.42 -1.93
CA GLU A 224 8.13 0.88 -1.35
C GLU A 224 7.58 0.71 0.06
N LYS A 225 7.91 1.66 0.95
CA LYS A 225 7.56 1.54 2.37
C LYS A 225 7.18 2.85 3.04
N ALA A 226 6.33 2.75 4.06
CA ALA A 226 5.92 3.85 4.90
C ALA A 226 5.94 3.45 6.38
N TYR A 227 6.37 4.37 7.24
CA TYR A 227 6.34 4.18 8.69
C TYR A 227 4.98 4.62 9.26
N PHE A 228 4.52 3.92 10.29
CA PHE A 228 3.36 4.30 11.09
C PHE A 228 3.48 3.77 12.51
N GLU A 229 2.63 4.27 13.38
CA GLU A 229 2.58 3.87 14.79
C GLU A 229 1.27 3.17 15.11
N VAL A 230 1.36 2.17 15.99
CA VAL A 230 0.22 1.57 16.69
C VAL A 230 0.29 2.05 18.13
N ALA A 231 -0.77 2.69 18.61
CA ALA A 231 -0.90 3.18 19.99
C ALA A 231 -1.49 2.13 20.94
#